data_AF-A0A4U5QFV2-F1
#
_entry.id   AF-A0A4U5QFV2-F1
#
_cell.length_a   1.000
_cell.length_b   1.000
_cell.length_c   1.000
_cell.angle_alpha   90.00
_cell.angle_beta   90.00
_cell.angle_gamma   90.00
#
_symmetry.space_group_name_H-M   'P 1'
#
loop_
_entity.id
_entity.type
_entity.pdbx_description
1 polymer ?
#
loop_
_entity_poly.entity_id
_entity_poly.type
_entity_poly.pdbx_seq_one_letter_code
_entity_poly.pdbx_strand_id
1 'polypeptide(L)'
;MVLRQFGFEQFIPRTTELATFYEDFKTSKKLLESVKKAWKHPGRVTSAKRVEGKTTKGYPIWQKTRGKGYRVPPFEGPPRSMIQSAEDIYEEVRAQQESYNLSLNAEVEELGAKRRRLESNLITQEKALANTRKEKDDLLAQLQQQQLKFQQLQEKYVLLSEDKKRQDVSMKRWIGRASKAEEMTLSSEKENAEKEAECWASEAMRYHVQADDAKNYALGLRGIAQQIADGEPMTRNEFHRFFGLIRDGINEISAYDGPRLWKD
;
A
#
# COMPACT_ATOMS: atom_id res chain seq x y z
N MET A 1 -63.76 -17.76 33.73
CA MET A 1 -63.68 -16.36 33.23
C MET A 1 -62.21 -15.99 33.11
N VAL A 2 -61.66 -15.98 31.90
CA VAL A 2 -60.26 -15.58 31.63
C VAL A 2 -60.30 -14.42 30.66
N LEU A 3 -59.94 -13.23 31.17
CA LEU A 3 -59.74 -12.00 30.41
C LEU A 3 -58.47 -12.15 29.56
N ARG A 4 -58.61 -12.27 28.23
CA ARG A 4 -57.47 -12.17 27.31
C ARG A 4 -57.05 -10.71 27.20
N GLN A 5 -55.88 -10.41 27.75
CA GLN A 5 -55.12 -9.19 27.47
C GLN A 5 -54.64 -9.25 26.01
N PHE A 6 -55.11 -8.31 25.19
CA PHE A 6 -54.49 -8.02 23.90
C PHE A 6 -53.35 -7.01 24.14
N GLY A 7 -52.11 -7.47 23.98
CA GLY A 7 -50.94 -6.59 23.95
C GLY A 7 -50.96 -5.76 22.69
N PHE A 8 -51.16 -4.45 22.83
CA PHE A 8 -50.85 -3.48 21.78
C PHE A 8 -49.33 -3.29 21.76
N GLU A 9 -48.67 -3.87 20.76
CA GLU A 9 -47.37 -3.36 20.32
C GLU A 9 -47.58 -1.92 19.83
N GLN A 10 -46.96 -0.97 20.53
CA GLN A 10 -46.95 0.43 20.16
C GLN A 10 -46.19 0.59 18.85
N PHE A 11 -46.95 0.81 17.78
CA PHE A 11 -46.41 1.36 16.53
C PHE A 11 -45.99 2.81 16.82
N ILE A 12 -44.68 3.07 16.87
CA ILE A 12 -44.13 4.44 16.90
C ILE A 12 -43.75 4.80 15.46
N PRO A 13 -44.58 5.55 14.70
CA PRO A 13 -44.13 6.09 13.44
C PRO A 13 -43.15 7.24 13.73
N ARG A 14 -41.91 7.10 13.26
CA ARG A 14 -41.00 8.23 13.10
C ARG A 14 -41.53 9.08 11.95
N THR A 15 -42.33 10.11 12.23
CA THR A 15 -42.70 11.13 11.24
C THR A 15 -42.48 12.52 11.83
N THR A 16 -41.64 13.28 11.15
CA THR A 16 -41.25 14.68 11.42
C THR A 16 -42.35 15.71 11.12
N GLU A 17 -43.62 15.30 11.07
CA GLU A 17 -44.74 16.13 10.60
C GLU A 17 -45.85 16.37 11.66
N LEU A 18 -45.56 16.17 12.94
CA LEU A 18 -46.53 16.41 14.03
C LEU A 18 -46.72 17.88 14.44
N ALA A 19 -46.03 18.82 13.80
CA ALA A 19 -46.06 20.23 14.22
C ALA A 19 -47.37 20.98 13.87
N THR A 20 -48.28 20.39 13.09
CA THR A 20 -49.51 21.08 12.67
C THR A 20 -50.79 20.65 13.41
N PHE A 21 -50.73 19.67 14.32
CA PHE A 21 -51.93 19.14 14.97
C PHE A 21 -52.41 19.89 16.23
N TYR A 22 -51.65 20.89 16.71
CA TYR A 22 -51.94 21.57 17.98
C TYR A 22 -52.95 22.72 17.89
N GLU A 23 -53.28 23.21 16.70
CA GLU A 23 -54.22 24.33 16.50
C GLU A 23 -55.70 23.90 16.57
N ASP A 24 -56.03 22.64 16.29
CA ASP A 24 -57.43 22.17 16.16
C ASP A 24 -58.11 21.80 17.49
N PHE A 25 -57.39 21.78 18.62
CA PHE A 25 -58.01 21.41 19.90
C PHE A 25 -58.92 22.50 20.50
N LYS A 26 -58.84 23.76 20.04
CA LYS A 26 -59.69 24.86 20.54
C LYS A 26 -61.15 24.78 20.08
N THR A 27 -61.42 24.16 18.93
CA THR A 27 -62.80 23.96 18.41
C THR A 27 -63.49 22.72 19.01
N SER A 28 -62.76 21.88 19.75
CA SER A 28 -63.24 20.59 20.26
C SER A 28 -64.21 20.68 21.46
N LYS A 29 -64.28 21.79 22.20
CA LYS A 29 -65.11 21.87 23.42
C LYS A 29 -66.61 21.85 23.11
N LYS A 30 -67.03 22.53 22.03
CA LYS A 30 -68.42 22.51 21.53
C LYS A 30 -68.80 21.16 20.92
N LEU A 31 -67.84 20.47 20.29
CA LEU A 31 -68.00 19.12 19.75
C LEU A 31 -68.10 18.06 20.85
N LEU A 32 -67.32 18.19 21.93
CA LEU A 32 -67.41 17.28 23.06
C LEU A 32 -68.75 17.42 23.81
N GLU A 33 -69.25 18.65 23.96
CA GLU A 33 -70.57 18.89 24.57
C GLU A 33 -71.73 18.36 23.71
N SER A 34 -71.64 18.48 22.38
CA SER A 34 -72.67 17.95 21.48
C SER A 34 -72.68 16.42 21.48
N VAL A 35 -71.52 15.76 21.53
CA VAL A 35 -71.39 14.31 21.67
C VAL A 35 -71.92 13.83 23.03
N LYS A 36 -71.63 14.55 24.12
CA LYS A 36 -72.21 14.25 25.46
C LYS A 36 -73.73 14.41 25.49
N LYS A 37 -74.30 15.41 24.80
CA LYS A 37 -75.76 15.58 24.67
C LYS A 37 -76.39 14.46 23.84
N ALA A 38 -75.75 14.06 22.74
CA ALA A 38 -76.22 12.99 21.87
C ALA A 38 -76.25 11.62 22.58
N TRP A 39 -75.27 11.36 23.45
CA TRP A 39 -75.22 10.12 24.25
C TRP A 39 -76.28 10.04 25.36
N LYS A 40 -76.86 11.18 25.79
CA LYS A 40 -77.92 11.18 26.83
C LYS A 40 -79.31 10.82 26.30
N HIS A 41 -79.55 10.88 24.99
CA HIS A 41 -80.84 10.54 24.38
C HIS A 41 -80.67 9.75 23.07
N PRO A 42 -80.42 8.42 23.14
CA PRO A 42 -80.25 7.59 21.95
C PRO A 42 -81.54 7.42 21.13
N GLY A 43 -82.70 7.75 21.70
CA GLY A 43 -84.02 7.42 21.15
C GLY A 43 -84.69 8.50 20.29
N ARG A 44 -84.02 9.59 19.88
CA ARG A 44 -84.62 10.64 19.05
C ARG A 44 -83.74 11.04 17.86
N VAL A 45 -83.50 10.11 16.94
CA VAL A 45 -83.21 10.48 15.53
C VAL A 45 -83.91 9.47 14.62
N THR A 46 -85.25 9.48 14.64
CA THR A 46 -86.03 8.97 13.51
C THR A 46 -86.03 10.03 12.42
N SER A 47 -85.60 9.64 11.22
CA SER A 47 -85.59 10.42 9.96
C SER A 47 -84.50 11.48 9.81
N ALA A 48 -83.32 11.06 9.37
CA ALA A 48 -82.42 11.93 8.59
C ALA A 48 -82.29 11.34 7.18
N LYS A 49 -82.76 12.10 6.19
CA LYS A 49 -82.68 11.79 4.75
C LYS A 49 -81.24 11.44 4.37
N ARG A 50 -81.04 10.38 3.57
CA ARG A 50 -79.77 10.10 2.89
C ARG A 50 -79.39 11.33 2.05
N VAL A 51 -78.32 12.00 2.45
CA VAL A 51 -77.60 12.94 1.58
C VAL A 51 -76.51 12.13 0.89
N GLU A 52 -76.72 11.83 -0.38
CA GLU A 52 -75.68 11.28 -1.26
C GLU A 52 -74.65 12.38 -1.55
N GLY A 53 -73.74 12.60 -0.59
CA GLY A 53 -72.56 13.45 -0.77
C GLY A 53 -71.40 12.62 -1.31
N LYS A 54 -71.02 12.85 -2.57
CA LYS A 54 -69.81 12.33 -3.20
C LYS A 54 -68.57 13.00 -2.60
N THR A 55 -68.05 12.52 -1.47
CA THR A 55 -66.79 13.02 -0.90
C THR A 55 -65.98 11.92 -0.23
N THR A 56 -65.50 10.96 -1.02
CA THR A 56 -64.36 10.10 -0.65
C THR A 56 -63.51 9.79 -1.88
N LYS A 57 -62.87 10.81 -2.45
CA LYS A 57 -61.71 10.61 -3.33
C LYS A 57 -60.48 10.69 -2.42
N GLY A 58 -59.83 9.55 -2.15
CA GLY A 58 -58.54 9.50 -1.44
C GLY A 58 -58.54 8.95 -0.01
N TYR A 59 -59.68 8.60 0.59
CA TYR A 59 -59.69 7.84 1.85
C TYR A 59 -59.72 6.34 1.54
N PRO A 60 -58.74 5.53 1.98
CA PRO A 60 -58.87 4.08 1.91
C PRO A 60 -60.00 3.68 2.85
N ILE A 61 -61.11 3.25 2.28
CA ILE A 61 -62.26 2.70 3.00
C ILE A 61 -61.78 1.39 3.66
N TRP A 62 -61.25 1.47 4.88
CA TRP A 62 -61.02 0.33 5.77
C TRP A 62 -62.34 -0.10 6.42
N GLN A 63 -63.36 -0.36 5.60
CA GLN A 63 -64.59 -0.99 6.05
C GLN A 63 -65.13 -1.88 4.93
N LYS A 64 -64.64 -3.13 4.88
CA LYS A 64 -65.42 -4.34 4.52
C LYS A 64 -64.56 -5.62 4.55
N THR A 65 -63.81 -5.87 5.63
CA THR A 65 -63.26 -7.22 5.90
C THR A 65 -63.09 -7.49 7.40
N ARG A 66 -63.96 -6.95 8.27
CA ARG A 66 -64.17 -7.61 9.57
C ARG A 66 -65.20 -8.70 9.36
N GLY A 67 -64.76 -9.95 9.44
CA GLY A 67 -65.64 -11.12 9.40
C GLY A 67 -65.29 -12.19 8.37
N LYS A 68 -64.00 -12.50 8.13
CA LYS A 68 -63.70 -13.93 7.97
C LYS A 68 -63.85 -14.53 9.37
N GLY A 69 -65.08 -14.77 9.79
CA GLY A 69 -65.34 -15.69 10.89
C GLY A 69 -64.64 -16.99 10.54
N TYR A 70 -64.12 -17.68 11.56
CA TYR A 70 -63.62 -19.03 11.39
C TYR A 70 -64.65 -19.82 10.57
N ARG A 71 -64.21 -20.56 9.54
CA ARG A 71 -65.08 -21.51 8.85
C ARG A 71 -65.45 -22.59 9.87
N VAL A 72 -66.57 -22.40 10.55
CA VAL A 72 -67.23 -23.46 11.28
C VAL A 72 -67.91 -24.32 10.21
N PRO A 73 -67.61 -25.63 10.12
CA PRO A 73 -68.37 -26.52 9.25
C PRO A 73 -69.86 -26.39 9.55
N PRO A 74 -70.75 -26.53 8.53
CA PRO A 74 -72.18 -26.56 8.80
C PRO A 74 -72.47 -27.66 9.82
N PHE A 75 -73.20 -27.30 10.88
CA PHE A 75 -73.64 -28.24 11.89
C PHE A 75 -74.72 -29.13 11.27
N GLU A 76 -74.32 -30.28 10.72
CA GLU A 76 -75.26 -31.29 10.28
C GLU A 76 -75.81 -31.97 11.53
N GLY A 77 -77.00 -31.52 11.96
CA GLY A 77 -77.77 -32.20 12.98
C GLY A 77 -78.27 -33.56 12.48
N PRO A 78 -78.61 -34.49 13.39
CA PRO A 78 -78.95 -35.85 13.03
C PRO A 78 -80.13 -35.91 12.06
N PRO A 79 -80.16 -36.91 11.14
CA PRO A 79 -81.32 -37.16 10.29
C PRO A 79 -82.57 -37.32 11.16
N ARG A 80 -83.64 -36.58 10.83
CA ARG A 80 -84.90 -36.52 11.61
C ARG A 80 -85.54 -37.89 11.94
N SER A 81 -85.10 -38.97 11.30
CA SER A 81 -85.58 -40.34 11.50
C SER A 81 -84.92 -41.13 12.64
N MET A 82 -83.89 -40.59 13.32
CA MET A 82 -83.15 -41.30 14.40
C MET A 82 -83.22 -40.63 15.79
N ILE A 83 -83.93 -39.52 15.94
CA ILE A 83 -84.00 -38.77 17.20
C ILE A 83 -84.95 -39.50 18.17
N GLN A 84 -84.41 -40.16 19.18
CA GLN A 84 -85.19 -40.82 20.24
C GLN A 84 -85.44 -39.89 21.45
N SER A 85 -84.59 -38.88 21.67
CA SER A 85 -84.78 -37.83 22.69
C SER A 85 -84.00 -36.53 22.37
N ALA A 86 -84.30 -35.43 23.07
CA ALA A 86 -83.56 -34.17 22.93
C ALA A 86 -82.10 -34.30 23.42
N GLU A 87 -81.86 -35.10 24.45
CA GLU A 87 -80.54 -35.45 24.99
C GLU A 87 -79.60 -36.05 23.93
N ASP A 88 -80.10 -36.89 23.02
CA ASP A 88 -79.26 -37.52 21.98
C ASP A 88 -78.68 -36.49 21.01
N ILE A 89 -79.46 -35.45 20.67
CA ILE A 89 -79.01 -34.34 19.83
C ILE A 89 -77.94 -33.52 20.57
N TYR A 90 -78.13 -33.28 21.87
CA TYR A 90 -77.16 -32.52 22.67
C TYR A 90 -75.82 -33.25 22.83
N GLU A 91 -75.82 -34.57 23.01
CA GLU A 91 -74.60 -35.35 23.12
C GLU A 91 -73.86 -35.48 21.79
N GLU A 92 -74.56 -35.63 20.66
CA GLU A 92 -73.92 -35.57 19.34
C GLU A 92 -73.31 -34.20 19.07
N VAL A 93 -74.03 -33.12 19.42
CA VAL A 93 -73.52 -31.75 19.28
C VAL A 93 -72.24 -31.56 20.10
N ARG A 94 -72.24 -32.07 21.33
CA ARG A 94 -71.09 -32.05 22.24
C ARG A 94 -69.92 -32.83 21.64
N ALA A 95 -70.15 -34.05 21.15
CA ALA A 95 -69.12 -34.90 20.55
C ALA A 95 -68.49 -34.25 19.31
N GLN A 96 -69.29 -33.62 18.44
CA GLN A 96 -68.77 -32.88 17.28
C GLN A 96 -67.90 -31.70 17.71
N GLN A 97 -68.35 -30.92 18.70
CA GLN A 97 -67.59 -29.79 19.25
C GLN A 97 -66.27 -30.24 19.92
N GLU A 98 -66.29 -31.34 20.67
CA GLU A 98 -65.11 -31.93 21.29
C GLU A 98 -64.10 -32.40 20.24
N SER A 99 -64.56 -33.08 19.17
CA SER A 99 -63.69 -33.50 18.07
C SER A 99 -63.03 -32.31 17.35
N TYR A 100 -63.80 -31.23 17.15
CA TYR A 100 -63.30 -30.00 16.55
C TYR A 100 -62.26 -29.32 17.45
N ASN A 101 -62.54 -29.23 18.76
CA ASN A 101 -61.60 -28.67 19.73
C ASN A 101 -60.30 -29.49 19.80
N LEU A 102 -60.38 -30.82 19.72
CA LEU A 102 -59.22 -31.71 19.68
C LEU A 102 -58.37 -31.46 18.42
N SER A 103 -59.01 -31.35 17.24
CA SER A 103 -58.34 -31.04 15.98
C SER A 103 -57.64 -29.67 16.02
N LEU A 104 -58.33 -28.65 16.54
CA LEU A 104 -57.79 -27.31 16.66
C LEU A 104 -56.60 -27.23 17.63
N ASN A 105 -56.67 -27.96 18.76
CA ASN A 105 -55.56 -28.06 19.69
C ASN A 105 -54.34 -28.75 19.06
N ALA A 106 -54.55 -29.80 18.26
CA ALA A 106 -53.48 -30.46 17.53
C ALA A 106 -52.79 -29.52 16.52
N GLU A 107 -53.56 -28.72 15.79
CA GLU A 107 -53.03 -27.70 14.86
C GLU A 107 -52.22 -26.62 15.59
N VAL A 108 -52.71 -26.14 16.75
CA VAL A 108 -52.00 -25.17 17.59
C VAL A 108 -50.67 -25.71 18.08
N GLU A 109 -50.61 -26.97 18.52
CA GLU A 109 -49.36 -27.60 18.94
C GLU A 109 -48.38 -27.77 17.78
N GLU A 110 -48.85 -28.17 16.60
CA GLU A 110 -48.01 -28.30 15.40
C GLU A 110 -47.43 -26.94 14.98
N LEU A 111 -48.26 -25.89 14.95
CA LEU A 111 -47.82 -24.53 14.67
C LEU A 111 -46.85 -24.01 15.73
N GLY A 112 -47.09 -24.33 17.01
CA GLY A 112 -46.19 -24.01 18.11
C GLY A 112 -44.82 -24.69 17.96
N ALA A 113 -44.79 -25.96 17.52
CA ALA A 113 -43.54 -26.66 17.21
C ALA A 113 -42.82 -26.04 16.00
N LYS A 114 -43.55 -25.70 14.93
CA LYS A 114 -42.98 -24.99 13.76
C LYS A 114 -42.39 -23.65 14.14
N ARG A 115 -43.08 -22.86 14.98
CA ARG A 115 -42.60 -21.55 15.46
C ARG A 115 -41.27 -21.68 16.20
N ARG A 116 -41.17 -22.62 17.16
CA ARG A 116 -39.92 -22.88 17.90
C ARG A 116 -38.76 -23.29 17.00
N ARG A 117 -39.02 -24.11 15.98
CA ARG A 117 -38.00 -24.49 14.98
C ARG A 117 -37.51 -23.29 14.18
N LEU A 118 -38.42 -22.44 13.73
CA LEU A 118 -38.07 -21.22 12.98
C LEU A 118 -37.28 -20.24 13.85
N GLU A 119 -37.66 -20.04 15.12
CA GLU A 119 -36.91 -19.22 16.07
C GLU A 119 -35.47 -19.75 16.27
N SER A 120 -35.30 -21.06 16.46
CA SER A 120 -33.97 -21.67 16.58
C SER A 120 -33.12 -21.51 15.32
N ASN A 121 -33.74 -21.64 14.14
CA ASN A 121 -33.06 -21.45 12.87
C ASN A 121 -32.62 -19.99 12.71
N LEU A 122 -33.47 -19.02 13.07
CA LEU A 122 -33.15 -17.60 13.03
C LEU A 122 -31.93 -17.29 13.91
N ILE A 123 -31.93 -17.75 15.17
CA ILE A 123 -30.81 -17.55 16.10
C ILE A 123 -29.51 -18.14 15.53
N THR A 124 -29.59 -19.30 14.88
CA THR A 124 -28.42 -19.95 14.26
C THR A 124 -27.89 -19.14 13.09
N GLN A 125 -28.78 -18.59 12.25
CA GLN A 125 -28.40 -17.71 11.14
C GLN A 125 -27.80 -16.39 11.62
N GLU A 126 -28.36 -15.78 12.67
CA GLU A 126 -27.82 -14.55 13.26
C GLU A 126 -26.40 -14.76 13.80
N LYS A 127 -26.14 -15.90 14.45
CA LYS A 127 -24.79 -16.27 14.90
C LYS A 127 -23.82 -16.44 13.73
N ALA A 128 -24.24 -17.12 12.66
CA ALA A 128 -23.42 -17.27 11.46
C ALA A 128 -23.12 -15.93 10.78
N LEU A 129 -24.10 -15.02 10.74
CA LEU A 129 -23.92 -13.66 10.22
C LEU A 129 -22.99 -12.82 11.10
N ALA A 130 -23.05 -12.98 12.42
CA ALA A 130 -22.13 -12.30 13.33
C ALA A 130 -20.68 -12.78 13.11
N ASN A 131 -20.48 -14.09 12.95
CA ASN A 131 -19.15 -14.66 12.67
C ASN A 131 -18.59 -14.16 11.33
N THR A 132 -19.38 -14.20 10.26
CA THR A 132 -18.93 -13.73 8.92
C THR A 132 -18.63 -12.24 8.89
N ARG A 133 -19.37 -11.42 9.66
CA ARG A 133 -19.05 -9.99 9.83
C ARG A 133 -17.70 -9.79 10.51
N LYS A 134 -17.44 -10.54 11.58
CA LYS A 134 -16.16 -10.50 12.28
C LYS A 134 -15.01 -10.91 11.37
N GLU A 135 -15.14 -12.01 10.64
CA GLU A 135 -14.13 -12.46 9.66
C GLU A 135 -13.86 -11.40 8.59
N LYS A 136 -14.91 -10.75 8.08
CA LYS A 136 -14.77 -9.64 7.13
C LYS A 136 -13.97 -8.48 7.73
N ASP A 137 -14.27 -8.09 8.97
CA ASP A 137 -13.58 -6.99 9.64
C ASP A 137 -12.10 -7.34 9.90
N ASP A 138 -11.82 -8.58 10.32
CA ASP A 138 -10.45 -9.09 10.51
C ASP A 138 -9.66 -9.09 9.18
N LEU A 139 -10.28 -9.53 8.08
CA LEU A 139 -9.67 -9.50 6.74
C LEU A 139 -9.44 -8.07 6.24
N LEU A 140 -10.37 -7.15 6.50
CA LEU A 140 -10.20 -5.73 6.17
C LEU A 140 -9.02 -5.12 6.93
N ALA A 141 -8.87 -5.43 8.23
CA ALA A 141 -7.74 -4.97 9.02
C ALA A 141 -6.41 -5.51 8.47
N GLN A 142 -6.37 -6.80 8.10
CA GLN A 142 -5.19 -7.40 7.45
C GLN A 142 -4.85 -6.72 6.13
N LEU A 143 -5.86 -6.45 5.28
CA LEU A 143 -5.66 -5.78 4.00
C LEU A 143 -5.10 -4.36 4.18
N GLN A 144 -5.65 -3.58 5.13
CA GLN A 144 -5.13 -2.25 5.46
C GLN A 144 -3.68 -2.30 5.93
N GLN A 145 -3.34 -3.28 6.78
CA GLN A 145 -1.97 -3.47 7.24
C GLN A 145 -1.01 -3.82 6.09
N GLN A 146 -1.44 -4.67 5.15
CA GLN A 146 -0.65 -4.99 3.96
C GLN A 146 -0.48 -3.78 3.04
N GLN A 147 -1.52 -2.98 2.84
CA GLN A 147 -1.44 -1.75 2.06
C GLN A 147 -0.44 -0.75 2.67
N LEU A 148 -0.46 -0.57 3.99
CA LEU A 148 0.51 0.29 4.68
C LEU A 148 1.94 -0.22 4.50
N LYS A 149 2.18 -1.52 4.67
CA LYS A 149 3.50 -2.14 4.43
C LYS A 149 3.97 -1.93 3.00
N PHE A 150 3.07 -2.06 2.03
CA PHE A 150 3.40 -1.84 0.63
C PHE A 150 3.81 -0.39 0.36
N GLN A 151 3.08 0.58 0.91
CA GLN A 151 3.42 2.00 0.81
C GLN A 151 4.80 2.29 1.42
N GLN A 152 5.09 1.77 2.61
CA GLN A 152 6.40 1.91 3.25
C GLN A 152 7.54 1.31 2.41
N LEU A 153 7.31 0.16 1.78
CA LEU A 153 8.29 -0.45 0.88
C LEU A 153 8.50 0.38 -0.38
N GLN A 154 7.44 0.97 -0.93
CA GLN A 154 7.52 1.85 -2.09
C GLN A 154 8.32 3.11 -1.77
N GLU A 155 8.07 3.75 -0.62
CA GLU A 155 8.85 4.90 -0.15
C GLU A 155 10.33 4.55 0.05
N LYS A 156 10.60 3.40 0.70
CA LYS A 156 11.98 2.91 0.88
C LYS A 156 12.68 2.67 -0.45
N TYR A 157 11.99 2.10 -1.44
CA TYR A 157 12.54 1.86 -2.76
C TYR A 157 12.89 3.17 -3.47
N VAL A 158 12.02 4.19 -3.39
CA VAL A 158 12.28 5.52 -3.96
C VAL A 158 13.55 6.12 -3.34
N LEU A 159 13.67 6.13 -2.01
CA LEU A 159 14.86 6.63 -1.31
C LEU A 159 16.14 5.90 -1.74
N LEU A 160 16.12 4.57 -1.74
CA LEU A 160 17.26 3.75 -2.17
C LEU A 160 17.64 4.02 -3.64
N SER A 161 16.67 4.27 -4.50
CA SER A 161 16.92 4.60 -5.90
C SER A 161 17.59 5.96 -6.08
N GLU A 162 17.23 6.94 -5.26
CA GLU A 162 17.84 8.27 -5.26
C GLU A 162 19.26 8.22 -4.70
N ASP A 163 19.48 7.49 -3.60
CA ASP A 163 20.81 7.30 -3.03
C ASP A 163 21.74 6.58 -4.01
N LYS A 164 21.26 5.56 -4.71
CA LYS A 164 22.03 4.89 -5.76
C LYS A 164 22.43 5.87 -6.87
N LYS A 165 21.51 6.71 -7.35
CA LYS A 165 21.84 7.75 -8.36
C LYS A 165 22.91 8.72 -7.85
N ARG A 166 22.85 9.13 -6.57
CA ARG A 166 23.86 10.00 -5.96
C ARG A 166 25.23 9.31 -5.88
N GLN A 167 25.24 8.03 -5.49
CA GLN A 167 26.45 7.21 -5.47
C GLN A 167 27.06 7.06 -6.86
N ASP A 168 26.24 6.79 -7.89
CA ASP A 168 26.71 6.67 -9.28
C ASP A 168 27.35 7.97 -9.78
N VAL A 169 26.74 9.12 -9.48
CA VAL A 169 27.31 10.44 -9.82
C VAL A 169 28.64 10.67 -9.08
N SER A 170 28.71 10.32 -7.80
CA SER A 170 29.94 10.44 -7.01
C SER A 170 31.05 9.53 -7.57
N MET A 171 30.72 8.27 -7.88
CA MET A 171 31.65 7.28 -8.45
C MET A 171 32.19 7.76 -9.79
N LYS A 172 31.33 8.25 -10.70
CA LYS A 172 31.77 8.84 -11.98
C LYS A 172 32.75 10.00 -11.78
N ARG A 173 32.52 10.84 -10.75
CA ARG A 173 33.44 11.95 -10.42
C ARG A 173 34.78 11.45 -9.91
N TRP A 174 34.79 10.41 -9.07
CA TRP A 174 36.03 9.79 -8.58
C TRP A 174 36.82 9.13 -9.70
N ILE A 175 36.16 8.38 -10.57
CA ILE A 175 36.78 7.78 -11.76
C ILE A 175 37.40 8.87 -12.63
N GLY A 176 36.67 9.95 -12.94
CA GLY A 176 37.23 11.05 -13.74
C GLY A 176 38.44 11.73 -13.09
N ARG A 177 38.48 11.87 -11.76
CA ARG A 177 39.67 12.38 -11.04
C ARG A 177 40.83 11.40 -11.09
N ALA A 178 40.57 10.11 -10.93
CA ALA A 178 41.59 9.07 -11.00
C ALA A 178 42.22 9.00 -12.40
N SER A 179 41.40 9.00 -13.46
CA SER A 179 41.89 9.02 -14.84
C SER A 179 42.72 10.27 -15.15
N LYS A 180 42.30 11.44 -14.66
CA LYS A 180 43.10 12.67 -14.82
C LYS A 180 44.42 12.61 -14.07
N ALA A 181 44.44 12.02 -12.88
CA ALA A 181 45.67 11.83 -12.12
C ALA A 181 46.62 10.87 -12.85
N GLU A 182 46.10 9.77 -13.40
CA GLU A 182 46.86 8.80 -14.20
C GLU A 182 47.45 9.43 -15.47
N GLU A 183 46.70 10.28 -16.16
CA GLU A 183 47.20 11.03 -17.32
C GLU A 183 48.35 11.98 -16.95
N MET A 184 48.22 12.69 -15.81
CA MET A 184 49.28 13.57 -15.30
C MET A 184 50.54 12.78 -14.90
N THR A 185 50.39 11.62 -14.26
CA THR A 185 51.54 10.78 -13.89
C THR A 185 52.24 10.23 -15.13
N LEU A 186 51.49 9.74 -16.12
CA LEU A 186 52.07 9.26 -17.38
C LEU A 186 52.80 10.37 -18.15
N SER A 187 52.23 11.58 -18.19
CA SER A 187 52.90 12.73 -18.80
C SER A 187 54.21 13.08 -18.08
N SER A 188 54.20 13.05 -16.73
CA SER A 188 55.40 13.33 -15.94
C SER A 188 56.46 12.24 -16.09
N GLU A 189 56.07 10.96 -16.15
CA GLU A 189 56.97 9.85 -16.40
C GLU A 189 57.63 9.96 -17.78
N LYS A 190 56.85 10.35 -18.80
CA LYS A 190 57.39 10.58 -20.14
C LYS A 190 58.39 11.73 -20.17
N GLU A 191 58.06 12.88 -19.55
CA GLU A 191 58.98 14.02 -19.48
C GLU A 191 60.28 13.67 -18.73
N ASN A 192 60.17 12.90 -17.64
CA ASN A 192 61.35 12.42 -16.91
C ASN A 192 62.19 11.47 -17.77
N ALA A 193 61.58 10.53 -18.49
CA ALA A 193 62.29 9.63 -19.40
C ALA A 193 62.99 10.39 -20.54
N GLU A 194 62.38 11.44 -21.08
CA GLU A 194 63.01 12.32 -22.09
C GLU A 194 64.23 13.05 -21.52
N LYS A 195 64.11 13.63 -20.31
CA LYS A 195 65.24 14.30 -19.63
C LYS A 195 66.37 13.33 -19.28
N GLU A 196 66.05 12.13 -18.82
CA GLU A 196 67.05 11.09 -18.58
C GLU A 196 67.78 10.71 -19.87
N ALA A 197 67.05 10.53 -20.97
CA ALA A 197 67.65 10.24 -22.28
C ALA A 197 68.57 11.38 -22.77
N GLU A 198 68.16 12.64 -22.62
CA GLU A 198 69.00 13.81 -22.94
C GLU A 198 70.26 13.88 -22.07
N CYS A 199 70.14 13.55 -20.79
CA CYS A 199 71.27 13.48 -19.87
C CYS A 199 72.26 12.40 -20.29
N TRP A 200 71.78 11.18 -20.59
CA TRP A 200 72.61 10.09 -21.09
C TRP A 200 73.25 10.42 -22.45
N ALA A 201 72.54 11.08 -23.36
CA ALA A 201 73.08 11.51 -24.63
C ALA A 201 74.17 12.58 -24.47
N SER A 202 73.97 13.54 -23.57
CA SER A 202 74.96 14.58 -23.25
C SER A 202 76.21 13.98 -22.61
N GLU A 203 76.04 13.04 -21.70
CA GLU A 203 77.11 12.31 -21.03
C GLU A 203 77.90 11.46 -22.05
N ALA A 204 77.21 10.76 -22.97
CA ALA A 204 77.86 10.02 -24.05
C ALA A 204 78.67 10.94 -24.98
N MET A 205 78.14 12.11 -25.36
CA MET A 205 78.88 13.10 -26.15
C MET A 205 80.13 13.59 -25.41
N ARG A 206 80.05 13.82 -24.09
CA ARG A 206 81.21 14.19 -23.28
C ARG A 206 82.32 13.14 -23.34
N TYR A 207 81.97 11.85 -23.22
CA TYR A 207 82.94 10.77 -23.35
C TYR A 207 83.51 10.65 -24.76
N HIS A 208 82.71 10.86 -25.80
CA HIS A 208 83.19 10.86 -27.18
C HIS A 208 84.21 11.98 -27.46
N VAL A 209 83.93 13.20 -27.01
CA VAL A 209 84.87 14.33 -27.13
C VAL A 209 86.17 14.03 -26.40
N GLN A 210 86.09 13.53 -25.15
CA GLN A 210 87.28 13.13 -24.40
C GLN A 210 88.10 12.05 -25.11
N ALA A 211 87.44 11.07 -25.75
CA ALA A 211 88.11 10.03 -26.51
C ALA A 211 88.80 10.55 -27.78
N ASP A 212 88.16 11.48 -28.50
CA ASP A 212 88.76 12.12 -29.68
C ASP A 212 89.94 13.03 -29.31
N ASP A 213 89.84 13.78 -28.23
CA ASP A 213 90.93 14.61 -27.70
C ASP A 213 92.14 13.73 -27.32
N ALA A 214 91.91 12.63 -26.58
CA ALA A 214 92.95 11.67 -26.23
C ALA A 214 93.61 11.03 -27.48
N LYS A 215 92.81 10.72 -28.51
CA LYS A 215 93.31 10.16 -29.78
C LYS A 215 94.16 11.18 -30.55
N ASN A 216 93.71 12.43 -30.65
CA ASN A 216 94.46 13.51 -31.31
C ASN A 216 95.78 13.80 -30.59
N TYR A 217 95.75 13.82 -29.26
CA TYR A 217 96.94 13.94 -28.44
C TYR A 217 97.93 12.78 -28.69
N ALA A 218 97.46 11.53 -28.70
CA ALA A 218 98.29 10.36 -28.98
C ALA A 218 98.87 10.36 -30.42
N LEU A 219 98.11 10.83 -31.41
CA LEU A 219 98.59 11.01 -32.78
C LEU A 219 99.68 12.09 -32.87
N GLY A 220 99.51 13.21 -32.15
CA GLY A 220 100.52 14.25 -32.05
C GLY A 220 101.82 13.74 -31.44
N LEU A 221 101.75 13.00 -30.32
CA LEU A 221 102.91 12.35 -29.72
C LEU A 221 103.57 11.35 -30.68
N ARG A 222 102.78 10.55 -31.39
CA ARG A 222 103.30 9.59 -32.39
C ARG A 222 104.02 10.29 -33.54
N GLY A 223 103.46 11.38 -34.07
CA GLY A 223 104.08 12.14 -35.16
C GLY A 223 105.44 12.70 -34.75
N ILE A 224 105.54 13.27 -33.54
CA ILE A 224 106.81 13.79 -33.02
C ILE A 224 107.80 12.65 -32.73
N ALA A 225 107.34 11.53 -32.16
CA ALA A 225 108.19 10.36 -31.93
C ALA A 225 108.73 9.75 -33.24
N GLN A 226 107.94 9.78 -34.32
CA GLN A 226 108.35 9.34 -35.65
C GLN A 226 109.42 10.26 -36.24
N GLN A 227 109.27 11.59 -36.12
CA GLN A 227 110.30 12.56 -36.53
C GLN A 227 111.65 12.34 -35.82
N ILE A 228 111.61 11.99 -34.52
CA ILE A 228 112.81 11.63 -33.74
C ILE A 228 113.43 10.33 -34.29
N ALA A 229 112.62 9.31 -34.57
CA ALA A 229 113.08 8.03 -35.07
C ALA A 229 113.68 8.13 -36.49
N ASP A 230 113.12 9.00 -37.32
CA ASP A 230 113.56 9.24 -38.70
C ASP A 230 114.79 10.17 -38.78
N GLY A 231 115.27 10.68 -37.64
CA GLY A 231 116.51 11.46 -37.53
C GLY A 231 116.41 12.92 -37.96
N GLU A 232 115.19 13.48 -38.03
CA GLU A 232 114.98 14.87 -38.42
C GLU A 232 115.46 15.83 -37.30
N PRO A 233 116.20 16.90 -37.63
CA PRO A 233 116.67 17.86 -36.63
C PRO A 233 115.48 18.66 -36.07
N MET A 234 115.15 18.39 -34.80
CA MET A 234 114.07 19.06 -34.08
C MET A 234 114.48 20.47 -33.62
N THR A 235 113.61 21.44 -33.81
CA THR A 235 113.82 22.80 -33.28
C THR A 235 113.61 22.85 -31.77
N ARG A 236 114.24 23.82 -31.10
CA ARG A 236 114.08 24.01 -29.64
C ARG A 236 112.62 24.20 -29.22
N ASN A 237 111.80 24.83 -30.06
CA ASN A 237 110.38 25.03 -29.80
C ASN A 237 109.59 23.72 -29.89
N GLU A 238 109.92 22.85 -30.84
CA GLU A 238 109.31 21.51 -30.96
C GLU A 238 109.69 20.61 -29.79
N PHE A 239 110.93 20.69 -29.32
CA PHE A 239 111.39 19.96 -28.12
C PHE A 239 110.60 20.38 -26.86
N HIS A 240 110.45 21.68 -26.63
CA HIS A 240 109.66 22.18 -25.50
C HIS A 240 108.17 21.84 -25.65
N ARG A 241 107.64 21.83 -26.88
CA ARG A 241 106.27 21.42 -27.15
C ARG A 241 106.04 19.93 -26.87
N PHE A 242 106.99 19.05 -27.22
CA PHE A 242 106.90 17.61 -26.96
C PHE A 242 106.87 17.28 -25.47
N PHE A 243 107.81 17.83 -24.68
CA PHE A 243 107.82 17.62 -23.23
C PHE A 243 106.70 18.36 -22.51
N GLY A 244 106.26 19.50 -23.05
CA GLY A 244 105.05 20.19 -22.62
C GLY A 244 103.83 19.28 -22.75
N LEU A 245 103.63 18.68 -23.93
CA LEU A 245 102.57 17.70 -24.16
C LEU A 245 102.66 16.56 -23.14
N ILE A 246 103.80 15.86 -23.02
CA ILE A 246 103.98 14.75 -22.06
C ILE A 246 103.59 15.14 -20.64
N ARG A 247 104.07 16.30 -20.16
CA ARG A 247 103.75 16.80 -18.83
C ARG A 247 102.25 17.05 -18.67
N ASP A 248 101.65 17.70 -19.66
CA ASP A 248 100.23 18.06 -19.62
C ASP A 248 99.36 16.78 -19.65
N GLY A 249 99.74 15.76 -20.44
CA GLY A 249 99.09 14.44 -20.41
C GLY A 249 99.27 13.68 -19.09
N ILE A 250 100.43 13.76 -18.43
CA ILE A 250 100.62 13.19 -17.08
C ILE A 250 99.71 13.88 -16.06
N ASN A 251 99.61 15.21 -16.14
CA ASN A 251 98.74 15.99 -15.26
C ASN A 251 97.26 15.67 -15.50
N GLU A 252 96.85 15.50 -16.75
CA GLU A 252 95.47 15.15 -17.11
C GLU A 252 95.08 13.74 -16.64
N ILE A 253 95.97 12.75 -16.75
CA ILE A 253 95.78 11.41 -16.17
C ILE A 253 95.70 11.47 -14.64
N SER A 254 96.48 12.33 -13.99
CA SER A 254 96.44 12.50 -12.53
C SER A 254 95.18 13.22 -12.03
N ALA A 255 94.52 13.99 -12.89
CA ALA A 255 93.29 14.72 -12.60
C ALA A 255 92.01 13.95 -12.98
N TYR A 256 92.15 12.84 -13.72
CA TYR A 256 91.03 11.99 -14.13
C TYR A 256 90.51 11.17 -12.95
N ASP A 257 89.53 11.71 -12.23
CA ASP A 257 88.70 10.99 -11.26
C ASP A 257 87.63 10.20 -12.05
N GLY A 258 88.00 9.00 -12.53
CA GLY A 258 87.12 8.12 -13.31
C GLY A 258 85.82 7.75 -12.60
N PRO A 259 84.83 7.18 -13.31
CA PRO A 259 83.52 6.87 -12.72
C PRO A 259 83.69 5.88 -11.57
N ARG A 260 83.29 6.30 -10.36
CA ARG A 260 83.10 5.40 -9.22
C ARG A 260 81.92 4.49 -9.53
N LEU A 261 82.21 3.43 -10.28
CA LEU A 261 81.37 2.27 -10.46
C LEU A 261 81.05 1.72 -9.06
N TRP A 262 79.79 1.86 -8.68
CA TRP A 262 79.09 1.22 -7.56
C TRP A 262 79.48 1.71 -6.15
N LYS A 263 78.55 2.44 -5.53
CA LYS A 263 78.26 2.27 -4.10
C LYS A 263 76.79 1.91 -3.98
N ASP A 264 76.57 0.73 -3.39
CA ASP A 264 75.29 0.21 -2.92
C ASP A 264 74.49 1.22 -2.09
#